data_AF-A0A927NQM7-F1
#
_entry.id   AF-A0A927NQM7-F1
#
_cell.length_a   1.000
_cell.length_b   1.000
_cell.length_c   1.000
_cell.angle_alpha   90.00
_cell.angle_beta   90.00
_cell.angle_gamma   90.00
#
_symmetry.space_group_name_H-M   'P 1'
#
loop_
_entity.id
_entity.type
_entity.pdbx_description
1 polymer ?
#
loop_
_entity_poly.entity_id
_entity_poly.type
_entity_poly.pdbx_seq_one_letter_code
_entity_poly.pdbx_strand_id
1 'polypeptide(L)'
;MMQQYLNTKEKYKDCVVFYRLGDFYEMFFDDAIEVSELLDLTLTGRDCGMEKRAPMCGIPYHAAEGYIAKLVALGKKVAICEQLSDPKQTK
;
A
#
# COMPACT_ATOMS: atom_id res chain seq x y z
N MET A 1 -3.50 0.11 -12.77
CA MET A 1 -3.20 0.25 -11.33
C MET A 1 -2.07 -0.69 -10.89
N MET A 2 -2.25 -2.03 -10.88
CA MET A 2 -1.18 -2.97 -10.46
C MET A 2 0.15 -2.79 -11.20
N GLN A 3 0.13 -2.56 -12.52
CA GLN A 3 1.35 -2.26 -13.28
C GLN A 3 2.05 -0.97 -12.79
N GLN A 4 1.30 0.07 -12.44
CA GLN A 4 1.88 1.31 -11.88
C GLN A 4 2.45 1.07 -10.48
N TYR A 5 1.76 0.28 -9.66
CA TYR A 5 2.28 -0.13 -8.34
C TYR A 5 3.60 -0.88 -8.47
N LEU A 6 3.66 -1.90 -9.34
CA LEU A 6 4.88 -2.68 -9.59
C LEU A 6 6.02 -1.80 -10.12
N ASN A 7 5.74 -0.92 -11.08
CA ASN A 7 6.75 0.02 -11.59
C ASN A 7 7.28 0.97 -10.51
N THR A 8 6.42 1.42 -9.59
CA THR A 8 6.84 2.23 -8.44
C THR A 8 7.67 1.39 -7.47
N LYS A 9 7.24 0.16 -7.17
CA LYS A 9 7.98 -0.76 -6.30
C LYS A 9 9.36 -1.11 -6.87
N GLU A 10 9.50 -1.24 -8.19
CA GLU A 10 10.81 -1.46 -8.81
C GLU A 10 11.80 -0.31 -8.60
N LYS A 11 11.30 0.94 -8.47
CA LYS A 11 12.12 2.11 -8.15
C LYS A 11 12.46 2.20 -6.66
N TYR A 12 11.61 1.63 -5.81
CA TYR A 12 11.71 1.71 -4.34
C TYR A 12 11.63 0.31 -3.71
N LYS A 13 12.52 -0.60 -4.14
CA LYS A 13 12.45 -2.03 -3.76
C LYS A 13 12.54 -2.25 -2.25
N ASP A 14 13.37 -1.46 -1.58
CA ASP A 14 13.61 -1.49 -0.13
C ASP A 14 12.66 -0.60 0.69
N CYS A 15 11.62 -0.03 0.07
CA CYS A 15 10.57 0.72 0.77
C CYS A 15 9.23 0.01 0.72
N VAL A 16 8.45 0.11 1.79
CA VAL A 16 7.02 -0.21 1.77
C VAL A 16 6.28 0.89 1.01
N VAL A 17 5.59 0.52 -0.07
CA VAL A 17 4.87 1.50 -0.91
C VAL A 17 3.44 1.69 -0.40
N PHE A 18 3.16 2.83 0.22
CA PHE A 18 1.82 3.27 0.59
C PHE A 18 1.16 3.90 -0.64
N TYR A 19 0.30 3.15 -1.33
CA TYR A 19 -0.32 3.59 -2.56
C TYR A 19 -1.72 4.15 -2.29
N ARG A 20 -1.93 5.45 -2.48
CA ARG A 20 -3.19 6.13 -2.20
C ARG A 20 -4.27 5.69 -3.19
N LEU A 21 -5.35 5.10 -2.67
CA LEU A 21 -6.53 4.71 -3.44
C LEU A 21 -7.80 5.12 -2.68
N GLY A 22 -8.47 6.15 -3.17
CA GLY A 22 -9.66 6.69 -2.49
C GLY A 22 -9.29 7.15 -1.09
N ASP A 23 -9.96 6.60 -0.07
CA ASP A 23 -9.75 6.92 1.34
C ASP A 23 -8.74 6.02 2.08
N PHE A 24 -8.07 5.11 1.38
CA PHE A 24 -7.03 4.24 1.97
C PHE A 24 -5.65 4.48 1.34
N TYR A 25 -4.60 4.15 2.08
CA TYR A 25 -3.34 3.71 1.50
C TYR A 25 -3.37 2.20 1.48
N GLU A 26 -3.15 1.62 0.32
CA GLU A 26 -3.11 0.19 0.12
C GLU A 26 -1.68 -0.25 -0.24
N MET A 27 -1.32 -1.40 0.31
CA MET A 27 -0.06 -2.10 0.07
C MET A 27 -0.39 -3.46 -0.53
N PHE A 28 0.46 -3.97 -1.41
CA PHE A 28 0.22 -5.21 -2.15
C PHE A 28 1.41 -6.16 -2.09
N PHE A 29 1.14 -7.45 -2.32
CA PHE A 29 2.13 -8.52 -2.40
C PHE A 29 2.94 -8.64 -1.10
N ASP A 30 4.27 -8.69 -1.17
CA ASP A 30 5.14 -8.87 0.00
C ASP A 30 5.01 -7.71 1.00
N ASP A 31 4.82 -6.47 0.52
CA ASP A 31 4.58 -5.32 1.40
C ASP A 31 3.29 -5.49 2.20
N ALA A 32 2.26 -6.08 1.59
CA ALA A 32 1.01 -6.32 2.29
C ALA A 32 1.18 -7.35 3.41
N ILE A 33 1.87 -8.45 3.11
CA ILE A 33 2.13 -9.55 4.06
C ILE A 33 2.96 -9.01 5.23
N GLU A 34 4.11 -8.41 4.92
CA GLU A 34 5.03 -7.91 5.95
C GLU A 34 4.38 -6.85 6.83
N VAL A 35 3.71 -5.85 6.25
CA VAL A 35 3.08 -4.79 7.05
C VAL A 35 1.89 -5.30 7.84
N SER A 36 1.14 -6.27 7.30
CA SER A 36 0.03 -6.88 8.03
C SER A 36 0.50 -7.60 9.29
N GLU A 37 1.64 -8.26 9.24
CA GLU A 37 2.23 -8.92 10.41
C GLU A 37 2.84 -7.92 11.39
N LEU A 38 3.57 -6.92 10.90
CA LEU A 38 4.25 -5.93 11.75
C LEU A 38 3.29 -5.01 12.50
N LEU A 39 2.17 -4.66 11.86
CA LEU A 39 1.20 -3.68 12.39
C LEU A 39 -0.13 -4.31 12.81
N ASP A 40 -0.23 -5.65 12.78
CA ASP A 40 -1.43 -6.42 13.10
C ASP A 40 -2.66 -5.95 12.28
N LEU A 41 -2.46 -5.82 10.97
CA LEU A 41 -3.53 -5.42 10.04
C LEU A 41 -4.18 -6.66 9.42
N THR A 42 -5.45 -6.52 9.07
CA THR A 42 -6.14 -7.55 8.29
C THR A 42 -5.52 -7.69 6.90
N LEU A 43 -4.91 -8.84 6.63
CA LEU A 43 -4.48 -9.23 5.29
C LEU A 43 -5.70 -9.74 4.49
N THR A 44 -5.91 -9.14 3.33
CA THR A 44 -6.99 -9.47 2.40
C THR A 44 -6.41 -9.79 1.02
N GLY A 45 -7.27 -10.06 0.04
CA GLY A 45 -6.85 -10.27 -1.34
C GLY A 45 -7.56 -9.30 -2.27
N ARG A 46 -6.84 -8.66 -3.19
CA ARG A 46 -7.43 -7.87 -4.28
C ARG A 46 -7.55 -8.71 -5.55
N ASP A 47 -8.70 -8.61 -6.20
CA ASP A 47 -8.86 -9.18 -7.54
C ASP A 47 -8.14 -8.28 -8.56
N CYS A 48 -7.18 -8.86 -9.26
CA CYS A 48 -6.32 -8.15 -10.20
C CYS A 48 -6.39 -8.77 -11.60
N GLY A 49 -7.44 -9.56 -11.91
CA GLY A 49 -7.55 -10.29 -13.17
C GLY A 49 -6.50 -11.40 -13.36
N MET A 50 -5.85 -11.82 -12.27
CA MET A 50 -4.94 -12.97 -12.22
C MET A 50 -5.66 -14.18 -11.63
N GLU A 51 -5.15 -15.39 -11.89
CA GLU A 51 -5.72 -16.65 -11.35
C GLU A 51 -5.77 -16.68 -9.82
N LYS A 52 -4.88 -15.93 -9.15
CA LYS A 52 -4.85 -15.75 -7.70
C LYS A 52 -5.01 -14.28 -7.32
N ARG A 53 -5.78 -14.03 -6.26
CA ARG A 53 -5.94 -12.69 -5.67
C ARG A 53 -4.60 -12.22 -5.11
N ALA A 54 -4.24 -10.97 -5.39
CA ALA A 54 -3.01 -10.36 -4.87
C ALA A 54 -3.18 -10.06 -3.37
N PRO A 55 -2.27 -10.48 -2.49
CA PRO A 55 -2.30 -10.09 -1.08
C PRO A 55 -2.35 -8.57 -0.94
N MET A 56 -3.18 -8.07 -0.04
CA MET A 56 -3.44 -6.65 0.15
C MET A 56 -3.76 -6.34 1.61
N CYS A 57 -3.18 -5.29 2.16
CA CYS A 57 -3.64 -4.67 3.39
C CYS A 57 -3.75 -3.16 3.18
N GLY A 58 -4.52 -2.48 4.03
CA GLY A 58 -4.79 -1.07 3.85
C GLY A 58 -4.97 -0.32 5.17
N ILE A 59 -4.60 0.95 5.15
CA ILE A 59 -4.70 1.86 6.28
C ILE A 59 -5.51 3.10 5.85
N PRO A 60 -6.49 3.56 6.65
CA PRO A 60 -7.18 4.82 6.38
C PRO A 60 -6.19 5.99 6.34
N TYR A 61 -6.22 6.87 5.34
CA TYR A 61 -5.18 7.91 5.24
C TYR A 61 -5.11 8.85 6.42
N HIS A 62 -6.25 9.20 6.99
CA HIS A 62 -6.32 10.06 8.17
C HIS A 62 -5.57 9.46 9.36
N ALA A 63 -5.41 8.13 9.40
CA ALA A 63 -4.69 7.42 10.44
C ALA A 63 -3.25 7.04 10.02
N ALA A 64 -2.87 7.26 8.76
CA ALA A 64 -1.63 6.73 8.20
C ALA A 64 -0.37 7.22 8.91
N GLU A 65 -0.36 8.47 9.38
CA GLU A 65 0.79 9.07 10.07
C GLU A 65 1.26 8.21 11.26
N GLY A 66 0.32 7.70 12.07
CA GLY A 66 0.64 6.85 13.21
C GLY A 66 1.22 5.49 12.81
N TYR A 67 0.74 4.90 11.72
CA TYR A 67 1.26 3.62 11.21
C TYR A 67 2.62 3.80 10.54
N ILE A 68 2.83 4.90 9.81
CA ILE A 68 4.11 5.25 9.21
C ILE A 68 5.16 5.45 10.31
N ALA A 69 4.83 6.16 11.39
CA ALA A 69 5.73 6.33 12.53
C ALA A 69 6.16 4.99 13.14
N LYS A 70 5.23 4.04 13.29
CA LYS A 70 5.55 2.67 13.76
C LYS A 70 6.49 1.94 12.82
N LEU A 71 6.24 1.99 11.50
CA LEU A 71 7.11 1.35 10.50
C LEU A 71 8.52 1.95 10.51
N VAL A 72 8.63 3.28 10.57
CA VAL A 72 9.92 3.97 10.64
C VAL A 72 10.68 3.60 11.93
N ALA A 73 9.99 3.49 13.06
CA ALA A 73 10.58 3.04 14.33
C ALA A 73 11.10 1.59 14.26
N LEU A 74 10.50 0.75 13.41
CA LEU A 74 10.96 -0.61 13.09
C LEU A 74 12.08 -0.65 12.04
N GLY A 75 12.59 0.51 11.61
CA GLY A 75 13.65 0.63 10.61
C GLY A 75 13.18 0.44 9.17
N LYS A 76 11.88 0.45 8.91
CA LYS A 76 11.32 0.35 7.55
C LYS A 76 11.33 1.70 6.86
N LYS A 77 11.71 1.72 5.59
CA LYS A 77 11.53 2.88 4.71
C LYS A 77 10.11 2.85 4.14
N VAL A 78 9.45 4.00 4.11
CA VAL A 78 8.09 4.12 3.57
C VAL A 78 8.08 5.09 2.40
N ALA A 79 7.52 4.66 1.26
CA ALA A 79 7.30 5.49 0.09
C ALA A 79 5.82 5.80 -0.03
N ILE A 80 5.45 7.08 0.03
CA ILE A 80 4.05 7.52 -0.07
C ILE A 80 3.79 7.91 -1.54
N CYS A 81 2.84 7.22 -2.16
CA CYS A 81 2.39 7.51 -3.51
C CYS A 81 0.98 8.11 -3.46
N GLU A 82 0.88 9.42 -3.72
CA GLU A 82 -0.38 10.14 -3.73
C GLU A 82 -1.09 10.07 -5.09
N GLN A 83 -2.42 10.14 -5.04
CA GLN A 83 -3.22 10.29 -6.23
C GLN A 83 -3.24 11.77 -6.64
N LEU A 84 -2.61 12.09 -7.77
CA LEU A 84 -2.54 13.47 -8.28
C LEU A 84 -3.88 13.97 -8.88
N SER A 85 -4.82 13.07 -9.15
CA SER A 85 -6.09 13.36 -9.83
C SER A 85 -7.27 13.31 -8.85
N ASP A 86 -8.20 14.25 -9.00
CA ASP A 86 -9.42 14.30 -8.18
C ASP A 86 -10.24 13.01 -8.34
N PRO A 87 -10.56 12.25 -7.26
CA PRO A 87 -11.27 10.98 -7.36
C PRO A 87 -12.67 11.11 -7.98
N LYS A 88 -13.22 12.33 -8.03
CA LYS A 88 -14.51 12.63 -8.70
C LYS A 88 -14.41 12.71 -10.24
N GLN A 89 -13.22 12.76 -10.82
CA GLN A 89 -13.04 12.84 -12.27
C GLN A 89 -12.69 11.51 -12.95
N THR A 90 -12.49 10.42 -12.20
CA THR A 90 -12.20 9.11 -12.78
C THR A 90 -13.51 8.34 -13.01
N LYS A 91 -14.02 8.38 -14.25
CA LYS A 91 -15.02 7.45 -14.79
C LYS A 91 -14.34 6.39 -15.65
#